data_AF-U6L4X9-F1
#
_entry.id   AF-U6L4X9-F1
#
_cell.length_a   1.000
_cell.length_b   1.000
_cell.length_c   1.000
_cell.angle_alpha   90.00
_cell.angle_beta   90.00
_cell.angle_gamma   90.00
#
_symmetry.space_group_name_H-M   'P 1'
#
loop_
_entity.id
_entity.type
_entity.pdbx_description
1 polymer ?
#
loop_
_entity_poly.entity_id
_entity_poly.type
_entity_poly.pdbx_seq_one_letter_code
_entity_poly.pdbx_strand_id
1 'polypeptide(L)'
;ELPQVLVDGVVLGGENELQELEEDGDLDWIFARAACPCCLHEKPPEASSCASCGAVFSSLVPAEVQAAGGVQQMLQGYTYNAVEETAAAAAAAADRLKERWASGLQPVDMDFESAKRPDADPEEP
;
A
#
# COMPACT_ATOMS: atom_id res chain seq x y z
N GLU A 1 2.16 -13.82 26.01
CA GLU A 1 3.07 -14.82 25.41
C GLU A 1 3.26 -14.49 23.93
N LEU A 2 4.28 -15.01 23.26
CA LEU A 2 4.45 -14.85 21.82
C LEU A 2 4.18 -16.20 21.14
N PRO A 3 3.60 -16.22 19.92
CA PRO A 3 3.24 -15.08 19.07
C PRO A 3 1.96 -14.32 19.50
N GLN A 4 1.75 -13.14 18.92
CA GLN A 4 0.54 -12.32 19.09
C GLN A 4 0.04 -11.88 17.73
N VAL A 5 -1.28 -11.94 17.52
CA VAL A 5 -1.93 -11.47 16.30
C VAL A 5 -2.60 -10.12 16.54
N LEU A 6 -2.36 -9.19 15.62
CA LEU A 6 -2.97 -7.88 15.60
C LEU A 6 -3.65 -7.66 14.24
N VAL A 7 -4.88 -7.16 14.25
CA VAL A 7 -5.65 -6.81 13.06
C VAL A 7 -6.08 -5.36 13.16
N ASP A 8 -5.77 -4.57 12.12
CA ASP A 8 -6.12 -3.14 12.05
C ASP A 8 -5.68 -2.34 13.30
N GLY A 9 -4.58 -2.73 13.94
CA GLY A 9 -4.06 -2.10 15.16
C GLY A 9 -4.67 -2.60 16.47
N VAL A 10 -5.62 -3.53 16.41
CA VAL A 10 -6.25 -4.16 17.57
C VAL A 10 -5.58 -5.50 17.87
N VAL A 11 -5.25 -5.74 19.13
CA VAL A 11 -4.71 -7.02 19.60
C VAL A 11 -5.85 -8.04 19.69
N LEU A 12 -5.74 -9.15 18.96
CA LEU A 12 -6.66 -10.28 19.10
C LEU A 12 -6.20 -11.24 20.21
N GLY A 13 -4.90 -11.48 20.30
CA GLY A 13 -4.32 -12.35 21.32
C GLY A 13 -3.31 -13.34 20.76
N GLY A 14 -3.03 -14.38 21.54
CA GLY A 14 -2.15 -15.49 21.17
C GLY A 14 -2.95 -16.69 20.65
N GLU A 15 -2.37 -17.87 20.78
CA GLU A 15 -2.92 -19.12 20.25
C GLU A 15 -4.29 -19.46 20.82
N ASN A 16 -4.47 -19.35 22.14
CA ASN A 16 -5.75 -19.71 22.79
C ASN A 16 -6.89 -18.79 22.35
N GLU A 17 -6.67 -17.47 22.34
CA GLU A 17 -7.71 -16.52 21.94
C GLU A 17 -8.06 -16.65 20.46
N LEU A 18 -7.09 -16.96 19.60
CA LEU A 18 -7.33 -17.25 18.19
C LEU A 18 -8.14 -18.54 17.99
N GLN A 19 -7.81 -19.58 18.74
CA GLN A 19 -8.54 -20.85 18.67
C GLN A 19 -10.00 -20.68 19.09
N GLU A 20 -10.27 -19.92 20.15
CA GLU A 20 -11.64 -19.60 20.57
C GLU A 20 -12.41 -18.85 19.45
N LEU A 21 -11.80 -17.84 18.83
CA LEU A 21 -12.42 -17.09 17.72
C LEU A 21 -12.64 -17.96 16.46
N GLU A 22 -11.77 -18.93 16.19
CA GLU A 22 -11.94 -19.88 15.09
C GLU A 22 -13.08 -20.85 15.38
N GLU A 23 -13.15 -21.39 16.60
CA GLU A 23 -14.20 -22.31 17.05
C GLU A 23 -15.59 -21.66 17.04
N ASP A 24 -15.67 -20.36 17.40
CA ASP A 24 -16.89 -19.56 17.32
C ASP A 24 -17.23 -19.12 15.88
N GLY A 25 -16.30 -19.26 14.93
CA GLY A 25 -16.47 -18.88 13.54
C GLY A 25 -16.35 -17.38 13.26
N ASP A 26 -15.87 -16.60 14.23
CA ASP A 26 -15.72 -15.14 14.16
C ASP A 26 -14.43 -14.71 13.45
N LEU A 27 -13.39 -15.56 13.51
CA LEU A 27 -12.05 -15.22 13.01
C LEU A 27 -12.06 -14.85 11.52
N ASP A 28 -12.83 -15.57 10.71
CA ASP A 28 -12.97 -15.29 9.28
C ASP A 28 -13.59 -13.92 9.01
N TRP A 29 -14.61 -13.53 9.79
CA TRP A 29 -15.26 -12.22 9.66
C TRP A 29 -14.33 -11.08 10.06
N ILE A 30 -13.51 -11.29 11.09
CA ILE A 30 -12.49 -10.33 11.50
C ILE A 30 -11.44 -10.16 10.40
N PHE A 31 -10.90 -11.26 9.85
CA PHE A 31 -9.88 -11.20 8.79
C PHE A 31 -10.41 -10.67 7.46
N ALA A 32 -11.69 -10.91 7.13
CA ALA A 32 -12.37 -10.29 6.00
C ALA A 32 -12.69 -8.80 6.23
N ARG A 33 -12.34 -8.24 7.41
CA ARG A 33 -12.69 -6.89 7.87
C ARG A 33 -14.20 -6.62 7.90
N ALA A 34 -15.02 -7.66 7.96
CA ALA A 34 -16.48 -7.60 8.02
C ALA A 34 -17.03 -7.49 9.46
N ALA A 35 -16.22 -7.80 10.47
CA ALA A 35 -16.55 -7.61 11.89
C ALA A 35 -15.47 -6.80 12.62
N CYS A 36 -15.86 -6.15 13.72
CA CYS A 36 -14.93 -5.41 14.57
C CYS A 36 -14.07 -6.38 15.41
N PRO A 37 -12.72 -6.30 15.34
CA PRO A 37 -11.85 -7.15 16.14
C PRO A 37 -11.96 -6.94 17.67
N CYS A 38 -12.55 -5.83 18.13
CA CYS A 38 -12.75 -5.58 19.57
C CYS A 38 -14.10 -6.07 20.12
N CYS A 39 -15.16 -6.02 19.32
CA CYS A 39 -16.53 -6.20 19.82
C CYS A 39 -17.44 -7.01 18.89
N LEU A 40 -16.88 -7.56 17.80
CA LEU A 40 -17.56 -8.40 16.80
C LEU A 40 -18.75 -7.76 16.08
N HIS A 41 -19.00 -6.47 16.29
CA HIS A 41 -20.02 -5.76 15.53
C HIS A 41 -19.67 -5.71 14.05
N GLU A 42 -20.64 -6.04 13.19
CA GLU A 42 -20.49 -5.97 11.74
C GLU A 42 -20.10 -4.55 11.30
N LYS A 43 -19.23 -4.49 10.30
CA LYS A 43 -18.76 -3.21 9.73
C LYS A 43 -18.41 -3.37 8.26
N PRO A 44 -18.49 -2.30 7.45
CA PRO A 44 -17.93 -2.32 6.11
C PRO A 44 -16.39 -2.45 6.15
N PRO A 45 -15.77 -3.10 5.15
CA PRO A 45 -14.31 -3.29 5.11
C PRO A 45 -13.51 -1.98 5.15
N GLU A 46 -14.06 -0.90 4.60
CA GLU A 46 -13.43 0.41 4.48
C GLU A 46 -13.60 1.29 5.73
N ALA A 47 -14.34 0.82 6.74
CA ALA A 47 -14.52 1.59 7.98
C ALA A 47 -13.16 1.89 8.62
N SER A 48 -12.96 3.16 9.01
CA SER A 48 -11.80 3.61 9.78
C SER A 48 -11.98 3.48 11.29
N SER A 49 -13.20 3.23 11.75
CA SER A 49 -13.52 3.01 13.16
C SER A 49 -14.80 2.19 13.34
N CYS A 50 -14.93 1.51 14.48
CA CYS A 50 -16.15 0.79 14.83
C CYS A 50 -17.25 1.76 15.26
N ALA A 51 -18.44 1.64 14.68
CA ALA A 51 -19.60 2.43 15.08
C ALA A 51 -20.17 2.03 16.46
N SER A 52 -19.89 0.81 16.91
CA SER A 52 -20.39 0.27 18.18
C SER A 52 -19.47 0.61 19.36
N CYS A 53 -18.20 0.19 19.31
CA CYS A 53 -17.27 0.39 20.44
C CYS A 53 -16.32 1.58 20.27
N GLY A 54 -16.29 2.23 19.10
CA GLY A 54 -15.42 3.38 18.84
C GLY A 54 -13.95 3.04 18.57
N ALA A 55 -13.57 1.75 18.50
CA ALA A 55 -12.21 1.34 18.17
C ALA A 55 -11.76 1.93 16.82
N VAL A 56 -10.57 2.51 16.77
CA VAL A 56 -9.99 3.10 15.56
C VAL A 56 -9.10 2.07 14.86
N PHE A 57 -9.28 1.92 13.55
CA PHE A 57 -8.57 0.96 12.72
C PHE A 57 -7.40 1.64 12.01
N SER A 58 -6.20 1.09 12.14
CA SER A 58 -4.99 1.70 11.58
C SER A 58 -3.99 0.65 11.08
N SER A 59 -3.23 1.02 10.04
CA SER A 59 -2.11 0.20 9.58
C SER A 59 -0.91 0.43 10.50
N LEU A 60 -0.41 -0.63 11.13
CA LEU A 60 0.73 -0.56 12.03
C LEU A 60 2.08 -0.52 11.30
N VAL A 61 2.13 -1.00 10.05
CA VAL A 61 3.38 -1.13 9.30
C VAL A 61 3.48 0.02 8.29
N PRO A 62 4.45 0.95 8.43
CA PRO A 62 4.64 2.03 7.48
C PRO A 62 4.94 1.52 6.07
N ALA A 63 4.49 2.25 5.04
CA ALA A 63 4.65 1.85 3.65
C ALA A 63 6.12 1.72 3.24
N GLU A 64 7.00 2.53 3.84
CA GLU A 64 8.45 2.51 3.58
C GLU A 64 9.08 1.20 4.06
N VAL A 65 8.63 0.67 5.20
CA VAL A 65 9.14 -0.59 5.77
C VAL A 65 8.68 -1.79 4.93
N GLN A 66 7.45 -1.73 4.41
CA GLN A 66 6.92 -2.73 3.48
C GLN A 66 7.74 -2.74 2.17
N ALA A 67 7.98 -1.56 1.58
CA ALA A 67 8.75 -1.44 0.34
C ALA A 67 10.22 -1.84 0.49
N ALA A 68 10.83 -1.63 1.66
CA ALA A 68 12.20 -2.02 1.96
C ALA A 68 12.38 -3.53 2.22
N GLY A 69 11.30 -4.32 2.24
CA GLY A 69 11.35 -5.76 2.56
C GLY A 69 11.66 -6.05 4.03
N GLY A 70 11.43 -5.08 4.92
CA GLY A 70 11.64 -5.24 6.37
C GLY A 70 10.53 -6.04 7.07
N VAL A 71 9.45 -6.36 6.35
CA VAL A 71 8.35 -7.20 6.83
C VAL A 71 8.19 -8.39 5.89
N GLN A 72 8.08 -9.58 6.48
CA GLN A 72 7.68 -10.77 5.75
C GLN A 72 6.19 -10.66 5.42
N GLN A 73 5.87 -10.40 4.16
CA GLN A 73 4.50 -10.38 3.70
C GLN A 73 4.02 -11.82 3.48
N MET A 74 2.99 -12.22 4.20
CA MET A 74 2.28 -13.48 3.97
C MET A 74 0.95 -13.16 3.27
N LEU A 75 0.71 -13.85 2.15
CA LEU A 75 -0.43 -13.76 1.23
C LEU A 75 -1.43 -12.59 1.47
N GLN A 76 -1.33 -11.53 0.66
CA GLN A 76 -2.38 -10.51 0.58
C GLN A 76 -3.42 -10.98 -0.43
N GLY A 77 -4.63 -11.33 0.02
CA GLY A 77 -5.74 -11.62 -0.88
C GLY A 77 -6.03 -10.41 -1.79
N TYR A 78 -6.40 -10.65 -3.04
CA TYR A 78 -6.84 -9.60 -3.95
C TYR A 78 -8.36 -9.54 -3.94
N THR A 79 -8.93 -8.34 -3.84
CA THR A 79 -10.34 -8.16 -4.21
C THR A 79 -10.45 -8.42 -5.71
N TYR A 80 -11.21 -9.45 -6.10
CA TYR A 80 -11.33 -9.90 -7.50
C TYR A 80 -11.66 -8.75 -8.46
N ASN A 81 -12.40 -7.74 -8.01
CA ASN A 81 -12.80 -6.58 -8.82
C ASN A 81 -11.76 -5.45 -8.86
N ALA A 82 -10.83 -5.37 -7.90
CA ALA A 82 -9.79 -4.35 -7.93
C ALA A 82 -8.73 -4.64 -9.02
N VAL A 83 -8.60 -5.90 -9.44
CA VAL A 83 -7.71 -6.25 -10.56
C VAL A 83 -8.25 -5.68 -11.87
N GLU A 84 -9.58 -5.66 -12.06
CA GLU A 84 -10.20 -5.01 -13.21
C GLU A 84 -10.03 -3.49 -13.16
N GLU A 85 -10.23 -2.85 -11.99
CA GLU A 85 -10.05 -1.40 -11.84
C GLU A 85 -8.59 -0.95 -11.96
N THR A 86 -7.65 -1.72 -11.41
CA THR A 86 -6.21 -1.42 -11.51
C THR A 86 -5.64 -1.78 -12.88
N ALA A 87 -6.10 -2.87 -13.52
CA ALA A 87 -5.77 -3.17 -14.90
C ALA A 87 -6.39 -2.14 -15.87
N ALA A 88 -7.62 -1.69 -15.62
CA ALA A 88 -8.25 -0.62 -16.38
C ALA A 88 -7.54 0.72 -16.16
N ALA A 89 -7.13 1.05 -14.92
CA ALA A 89 -6.36 2.24 -14.62
C ALA A 89 -4.96 2.19 -15.22
N ALA A 90 -4.30 1.02 -15.20
CA ALA A 90 -3.00 0.80 -15.84
C ALA A 90 -3.10 0.86 -17.37
N ALA A 91 -4.16 0.31 -17.96
CA ALA A 91 -4.45 0.40 -19.39
C ALA A 91 -4.76 1.85 -19.79
N ALA A 92 -5.57 2.57 -19.02
CA ALA A 92 -5.86 3.99 -19.25
C ALA A 92 -4.61 4.87 -19.08
N ALA A 93 -3.72 4.55 -18.14
CA ALA A 93 -2.43 5.21 -17.99
C ALA A 93 -1.49 4.92 -19.17
N ALA A 94 -1.50 3.69 -19.69
CA ALA A 94 -0.74 3.29 -20.86
C ALA A 94 -1.26 3.96 -22.15
N ASP A 95 -2.57 4.11 -22.31
CA ASP A 95 -3.19 4.84 -23.43
C ASP A 95 -2.89 6.33 -23.35
N ARG A 96 -3.04 6.96 -22.19
CA ARG A 96 -2.63 8.37 -21.98
C ARG A 96 -1.16 8.59 -22.26
N LEU A 97 -0.30 7.62 -21.92
CA LEU A 97 1.12 7.65 -22.27
C LEU A 97 1.27 7.56 -23.79
N LYS A 98 0.63 6.60 -24.47
CA LYS A 98 0.65 6.49 -25.95
C LYS A 98 0.19 7.77 -26.64
N GLU A 99 -0.89 8.40 -26.19
CA GLU A 99 -1.38 9.68 -26.71
C GLU A 99 -0.38 10.82 -26.51
N ARG A 100 0.31 10.84 -25.37
CA ARG A 100 1.38 11.82 -25.08
C ARG A 100 2.58 11.68 -26.02
N TRP A 101 2.89 10.44 -26.43
CA TRP A 101 3.95 10.17 -27.41
C TRP A 101 3.47 10.43 -28.85
N ALA A 102 2.20 10.14 -29.17
CA ALA A 102 1.60 10.42 -30.48
C ALA A 102 1.36 11.92 -30.74
N SER A 103 1.23 12.73 -29.68
CA SER A 103 1.03 14.19 -29.76
C SER A 103 2.31 14.99 -29.99
N GLY A 104 3.45 14.32 -30.28
CA GLY A 104 4.63 14.96 -30.87
C GLY A 104 5.45 15.88 -29.95
N LEU A 105 5.30 15.79 -28.62
CA LEU A 105 6.22 16.45 -27.70
C LEU A 105 7.56 15.71 -27.71
N GLN A 106 8.52 16.25 -28.45
CA GLN A 106 9.87 15.70 -28.54
C GLN A 106 10.54 15.73 -27.16
N PRO A 107 11.40 14.74 -26.84
CA PRO A 107 12.32 14.88 -25.72
C PRO A 107 13.13 16.16 -25.94
N VAL A 108 13.27 16.97 -24.89
CA VAL A 108 14.26 18.05 -24.90
C VAL A 108 15.62 17.40 -25.12
N ASP A 109 16.20 17.63 -26.30
CA ASP A 109 17.55 17.21 -26.64
C ASP A 109 18.50 17.80 -25.60
N MET A 110 19.01 16.94 -24.71
CA MET A 110 20.20 17.25 -23.93
C MET A 110 21.38 17.11 -24.89
N ASP A 111 21.72 18.19 -25.58
CA ASP A 111 22.92 18.32 -26.42
C ASP A 111 24.18 17.98 -25.59
N PHE A 112 24.67 16.75 -25.74
CA PHE A 112 25.86 16.23 -25.06
C PHE A 112 27.18 16.65 -25.75
N GLU A 113 27.11 17.31 -26.92
CA GLU A 113 28.28 17.74 -27.70
C GLU A 113 28.27 19.24 -28.01
N SER A 114 28.39 20.07 -26.97
CA SER A 114 29.02 21.38 -27.10
C SER A 114 29.98 21.61 -25.95
N ALA A 115 31.05 20.83 -26.01
CA ALA A 115 32.29 21.15 -25.33
C ALA A 115 32.92 22.39 -25.98
N LYS A 116 33.03 23.49 -25.24
CA LYS A 116 34.29 24.24 -25.18
C LYS A 116 34.37 25.05 -23.88
N ARG A 117 35.08 24.49 -22.90
CA ARG A 117 35.70 25.30 -21.85
C ARG A 117 36.72 26.22 -22.54
N PRO A 118 36.71 27.54 -22.30
CA PRO A 118 37.93 28.30 -22.46
C PRO A 118 38.82 28.02 -21.25
N ASP A 119 39.92 27.31 -21.52
CA ASP A 119 41.09 27.24 -20.64
C ASP A 119 41.64 28.64 -20.36
N ALA A 120 42.37 28.72 -19.24
CA ALA A 120 43.15 29.84 -18.69
C ALA A 120 43.98 30.58 -19.76
N ASP A 121 44.45 31.82 -19.58
CA ASP A 121 45.34 32.25 -18.49
C ASP A 121 45.58 33.81 -18.54
N PRO A 122 46.54 34.42 -17.80
CA PRO A 122 46.40 35.70 -17.09
C PRO A 122 47.07 36.87 -17.82
N GLU A 123 46.95 38.12 -17.32
CA GLU A 123 48.07 39.09 -17.31
C GLU A 123 47.73 40.37 -16.52
N GLU A 124 48.59 40.64 -15.52
CA GLU A 124 48.91 41.95 -14.88
C GLU A 124 49.39 42.99 -15.92
N PRO A 125 49.51 44.31 -15.63
CA PRO A 125 50.06 44.92 -14.40
C PRO A 125 49.27 46.09 -13.77
#